data_AF-A0A0C3AWP0-F1
#
_entry.id   AF-A0A0C3AWP0-F1
#
_cell.length_a   1.000
_cell.length_b   1.000
_cell.length_c   1.000
_cell.angle_alpha   90.00
_cell.angle_beta   90.00
_cell.angle_gamma   90.00
#
_symmetry.space_group_name_H-M   'P 1'
#
loop_
_entity.id
_entity.type
_entity.pdbx_description
1 polymer ?
#
loop_
_entity_poly.entity_id
_entity_poly.type
_entity_poly.pdbx_seq_one_letter_code
_entity_poly.pdbx_strand_id
1 'polypeptide(L)'
;MEHPHTLLAAEQLAISYVRQCRLEEAAALLEPAVQTSLMVLGKQHSDTRSRIEDLVFVYEMLEEDQKALETSALLTSDTPSDSASPPHHDEVQPLV
;
A
#
# COMPACT_ATOMS: atom_id res chain seq x y z
N MET A 1 -13.74 6.86 -9.42
CA MET A 1 -12.27 6.99 -9.44
C MET A 1 -11.66 5.99 -10.42
N GLU A 2 -12.30 5.70 -11.55
CA GLU A 2 -11.94 4.55 -12.40
C GLU A 2 -10.75 4.81 -13.34
N HIS A 3 -10.24 6.04 -13.40
CA HIS A 3 -9.12 6.39 -14.26
C HIS A 3 -7.78 6.23 -13.50
N PRO A 4 -6.76 5.56 -14.08
CA PRO A 4 -5.47 5.35 -13.41
C PRO A 4 -4.83 6.63 -12.85
N HIS A 5 -4.90 7.74 -13.60
CA HIS A 5 -4.41 9.04 -13.13
C HIS A 5 -5.16 9.58 -11.90
N THR A 6 -6.46 9.30 -11.77
CA THR A 6 -7.23 9.70 -10.59
C THR A 6 -6.85 8.87 -9.36
N LEU A 7 -6.58 7.57 -9.54
CA LEU A 7 -6.09 6.70 -8.46
C LEU A 7 -4.70 7.14 -7.97
N LEU A 8 -3.80 7.47 -8.90
CA LEU A 8 -2.49 8.01 -8.56
C LEU A 8 -2.59 9.36 -7.82
N ALA A 9 -3.48 10.25 -8.26
CA ALA A 9 -3.69 11.52 -7.58
C ALA A 9 -4.25 11.33 -6.15
N ALA A 10 -5.13 10.36 -5.94
CA ALA A 10 -5.67 10.03 -4.62
C ALA A 10 -4.58 9.50 -3.67
N GLU A 11 -3.72 8.61 -4.16
CA GLU A 11 -2.56 8.07 -3.43
C GLU A 11 -1.58 9.19 -3.02
N GLN A 12 -1.23 10.08 -3.96
CA GLN A 12 -0.36 11.23 -3.66
C GLN A 12 -0.97 12.21 -2.64
N LEU A 13 -2.29 12.40 -2.69
CA LEU A 13 -3.01 13.23 -1.72
C LEU A 13 -3.04 12.56 -0.34
N ALA A 14 -3.26 11.24 -0.28
CA ALA A 14 -3.21 10.48 0.96
C ALA A 14 -1.82 10.55 1.63
N ILE A 15 -0.74 10.38 0.87
CA ILE A 15 0.64 10.56 1.36
C ILE A 15 0.84 11.96 1.95
N SER A 16 0.27 12.98 1.31
CA SER A 16 0.32 14.36 1.81
C SER A 16 -0.45 14.53 3.12
N TYR A 17 -1.56 13.83 3.31
CA TYR A 17 -2.31 13.81 4.57
C TYR A 17 -1.58 13.05 5.67
N VAL A 18 -0.93 11.93 5.37
CA VAL A 18 -0.07 11.21 6.32
C VAL A 18 1.03 12.13 6.87
N ARG A 19 1.70 12.89 6.00
CA ARG A 19 2.72 13.87 6.41
C ARG A 19 2.18 15.00 7.29
N GLN A 20 0.86 15.24 7.25
CA GLN A 20 0.17 16.22 8.09
C GLN A 20 -0.48 15.57 9.32
N CYS A 21 -0.25 14.29 9.57
CA CYS A 21 -0.92 13.49 10.62
C CYS A 21 -2.45 13.45 10.50
N ARG A 22 -2.98 13.62 9.27
CA ARG A 22 -4.42 13.55 8.96
C ARG A 22 -4.77 12.16 8.44
N LEU A 23 -4.61 11.17 9.31
CA LEU A 23 -4.60 9.76 8.91
C LEU A 23 -5.97 9.26 8.46
N GLU A 24 -7.05 9.73 9.09
CA GLU A 24 -8.43 9.34 8.74
C GLU A 24 -8.79 9.80 7.32
N GLU A 25 -8.32 10.97 6.91
CA GLU A 25 -8.52 11.48 5.56
C GLU A 25 -7.66 10.75 4.53
N ALA A 26 -6.47 10.30 4.92
CA ALA A 26 -5.65 9.42 4.09
C ALA A 26 -6.35 8.06 3.86
N ALA A 27 -6.88 7.44 4.93
CA ALA A 27 -7.62 6.19 4.85
C ALA A 27 -8.87 6.32 3.96
N ALA A 28 -9.65 7.40 4.14
CA ALA A 28 -10.85 7.67 3.36
C ALA A 28 -10.59 7.84 1.85
N LEU A 29 -9.36 8.24 1.46
CA LEU A 29 -8.94 8.30 0.06
C LEU A 29 -8.40 6.97 -0.46
N LEU A 30 -7.63 6.25 0.36
CA LEU A 30 -6.98 5.00 -0.04
C LEU A 30 -7.95 3.82 -0.09
N GLU A 31 -8.92 3.71 0.80
CA GLU A 31 -9.94 2.65 0.80
C GLU A 31 -10.64 2.49 -0.57
N PRO A 32 -11.29 3.52 -1.13
CA PRO A 32 -11.93 3.41 -2.44
C PRO A 32 -10.91 3.25 -3.58
N ALA A 33 -9.69 3.76 -3.43
CA ALA A 33 -8.63 3.61 -4.42
C ALA A 33 -8.12 2.16 -4.50
N VAL A 34 -7.97 1.48 -3.36
CA VAL A 34 -7.64 0.04 -3.27
C VAL A 34 -8.76 -0.79 -3.91
N GLN A 35 -10.02 -0.56 -3.54
CA GLN A 35 -11.15 -1.30 -4.13
C GLN A 35 -11.23 -1.12 -5.64
N THR A 36 -11.07 0.12 -6.12
CA THR A 36 -11.13 0.41 -7.56
C THR A 36 -9.93 -0.18 -8.30
N SER A 37 -8.72 -0.11 -7.74
CA SER A 37 -7.52 -0.71 -8.36
C SER A 37 -7.57 -2.23 -8.41
N LEU A 38 -8.13 -2.88 -7.38
CA LEU A 38 -8.43 -4.32 -7.40
C LEU A 38 -9.38 -4.70 -8.55
N MET A 39 -10.40 -3.88 -8.81
CA MET A 39 -11.39 -4.14 -9.87
C MET A 39 -10.85 -3.85 -11.28
N VAL A 40 -10.10 -2.76 -11.45
CA VAL A 40 -9.65 -2.27 -12.77
C VAL A 40 -8.31 -2.87 -13.20
N LEU A 41 -7.34 -2.90 -12.27
CA LEU A 41 -5.96 -3.32 -12.56
C LEU A 41 -5.69 -4.77 -12.10
N GLY A 42 -6.49 -5.26 -11.15
CA GLY A 42 -6.29 -6.56 -10.52
C GLY A 42 -5.27 -6.53 -9.38
N LYS A 43 -5.25 -7.60 -8.58
CA LYS A 43 -4.43 -7.71 -7.37
C LYS A 43 -2.93 -7.85 -7.59
N GLN A 44 -2.53 -8.39 -8.75
CA GLN A 44 -1.11 -8.61 -9.10
C GLN A 44 -0.44 -7.36 -9.67
N HIS A 45 -1.20 -6.29 -9.90
CA HIS A 45 -0.65 -5.05 -10.43
C HIS A 45 0.17 -4.32 -9.37
N SER A 46 1.34 -3.81 -9.74
CA SER A 46 2.24 -3.06 -8.86
C SER A 46 1.52 -1.92 -8.13
N ASP A 47 0.74 -1.14 -8.87
CA ASP A 47 0.03 0.02 -8.32
C ASP A 47 -1.09 -0.37 -7.36
N THR A 48 -1.71 -1.53 -7.55
CA THR A 48 -2.70 -2.05 -6.60
C THR A 48 -2.00 -2.45 -5.30
N ARG A 49 -0.86 -3.15 -5.40
CA ARG A 49 -0.06 -3.52 -4.23
C ARG A 49 0.44 -2.28 -3.46
N SER A 50 0.98 -1.28 -4.15
CA SER A 50 1.44 -0.02 -3.55
C SER A 50 0.34 0.64 -2.70
N ARG A 51 -0.88 0.74 -3.26
CA ARG A 51 -2.02 1.33 -2.56
C ARG A 51 -2.48 0.51 -1.36
N ILE A 52 -2.39 -0.81 -1.43
CA ILE A 52 -2.71 -1.70 -0.31
C ILE A 52 -1.66 -1.51 0.81
N GLU A 53 -0.37 -1.46 0.47
CA GLU A 53 0.72 -1.20 1.43
C GLU A 53 0.55 0.17 2.10
N ASP A 54 0.24 1.22 1.33
CA ASP A 54 -0.03 2.55 1.86
C ASP A 54 -1.24 2.56 2.82
N LEU A 55 -2.31 1.81 2.51
CA LEU A 55 -3.49 1.73 3.38
C LEU A 55 -3.20 0.96 4.67
N VAL A 56 -2.42 -0.13 4.60
CA VAL A 56 -1.96 -0.86 5.79
C VAL A 56 -1.19 0.08 6.70
N PHE A 57 -0.22 0.82 6.15
CA PHE A 57 0.59 1.77 6.92
C PHE A 57 -0.29 2.83 7.62
N VAL A 58 -1.30 3.35 6.93
CA VAL A 58 -2.23 4.32 7.54
C VAL A 58 -3.02 3.70 8.69
N TYR A 59 -3.51 2.47 8.55
CA TYR A 59 -4.24 1.81 9.64
C TYR A 59 -3.34 1.46 10.83
N GLU A 60 -2.08 1.07 10.59
CA GLU A 60 -1.09 0.87 11.65
C GLU A 60 -0.86 2.16 12.45
N MET A 61 -0.75 3.30 11.75
CA MET A 61 -0.62 4.61 12.42
C MET A 61 -1.89 5.06 13.17
N LEU A 62 -3.07 4.56 12.76
CA LEU A 62 -4.35 4.79 13.44
C LEU A 62 -4.60 3.81 14.60
N GLU A 63 -3.71 2.85 14.84
CA GLU A 63 -3.90 1.75 15.79
C GLU A 63 -5.16 0.90 15.47
N GLU A 64 -5.56 0.88 14.20
CA GLU A 64 -6.68 0.05 13.71
C GLU A 64 -6.18 -1.31 13.22
N ASP A 65 -5.58 -2.08 14.14
CA ASP A 65 -4.89 -3.36 13.86
C ASP A 65 -5.74 -4.35 13.05
N GLN A 66 -7.04 -4.41 13.33
CA GLN A 66 -7.97 -5.30 12.63
C GLN A 66 -8.08 -4.93 11.14
N LYS A 67 -8.17 -3.63 10.82
CA LYS A 67 -8.27 -3.18 9.43
C LYS A 67 -6.93 -3.29 8.71
N ALA A 68 -5.82 -3.04 9.39
CA ALA A 68 -4.48 -3.30 8.85
C ALA A 68 -4.29 -4.78 8.49
N LEU A 69 -4.73 -5.69 9.36
CA LEU A 69 -4.67 -7.14 9.12
C LEU A 69 -5.56 -7.55 7.94
N GLU A 70 -6.81 -7.09 7.89
CA GLU A 70 -7.72 -7.36 6.77
C GLU A 70 -7.17 -6.85 5.44
N THR A 71 -6.56 -5.67 5.44
CA THR A 71 -5.99 -5.05 4.24
C THR A 71 -4.72 -5.78 3.79
N SER A 72 -3.83 -6.16 4.71
CA SER A 72 -2.62 -6.93 4.39
C SER A 72 -2.93 -8.34 3.88
N ALA A 73 -4.04 -8.95 4.31
CA ALA A 73 -4.51 -10.23 3.79
C ALA A 73 -4.86 -10.19 2.29
N LEU A 74 -5.16 -9.00 1.74
CA LEU A 74 -5.37 -8.82 0.30
C LEU A 74 -4.09 -9.11 -0.51
N LEU A 75 -2.91 -8.95 0.08
CA LEU A 75 -1.62 -9.23 -0.55
C LEU A 75 -1.23 -10.72 -0.50
N THR A 76 -1.65 -11.43 0.54
CA THR A 76 -1.17 -12.81 0.82
C THR A 76 -2.06 -13.90 0.25
N SER A 77 -3.31 -13.58 -0.15
CA SER A 77 -4.29 -14.57 -0.57
C SER A 77 -4.00 -15.29 -1.90
N ASP A 78 -2.85 -15.06 -2.57
CA ASP A 78 -2.53 -15.74 -3.82
C ASP A 78 -1.03 -15.82 -4.18
N THR A 79 -0.15 -16.06 -3.20
CA THR A 79 1.19 -16.55 -3.51
C THR A 79 1.25 -18.07 -3.31
N PRO A 80 1.33 -18.89 -4.38
CA PRO A 80 2.14 -20.09 -4.25
C PRO A 80 3.52 -19.61 -3.81
N SER A 81 3.94 -20.13 -2.66
CA SER A 81 5.27 -19.96 -2.07
C SER A 81 6.35 -20.41 -3.07
N ASP A 82 6.69 -19.58 -4.04
CA ASP A 82 7.93 -19.70 -4.82
C ASP A 82 8.25 -18.41 -5.57
N SER A 83 8.77 -17.40 -4.86
CA SER A 83 9.77 -16.50 -5.45
C SER A 83 10.42 -15.69 -4.34
N ALA A 84 11.53 -16.25 -3.87
CA ALA A 84 12.62 -15.60 -3.17
C ALA A 84 12.61 -14.05 -3.17
N SER A 85 12.58 -13.48 -1.97
CA SER A 85 13.27 -12.20 -1.73
C SER A 85 14.75 -12.36 -2.11
N PRO A 86 15.36 -11.43 -2.86
CA PRO A 86 16.73 -11.07 -2.59
C PRO A 86 16.75 -10.08 -1.42
N PRO A 87 17.71 -10.22 -0.49
CA PRO A 87 17.84 -9.31 0.64
C PRO A 87 18.21 -7.91 0.15
N HIS A 88 17.52 -6.90 0.68
CA HIS A 88 18.01 -5.53 0.61
C HIS A 88 19.40 -5.49 1.25
N HIS A 89 20.32 -4.94 0.49
CA HIS A 89 21.76 -4.89 0.68
C HIS A 89 22.15 -4.35 2.07
N ASP A 90 22.53 -5.27 2.95
CA ASP A 90 23.28 -4.99 4.18
C ASP A 90 24.78 -4.87 3.86
N GLU A 91 25.45 -4.02 4.61
CA GLU A 91 26.79 -3.45 4.44
C GLU A 91 27.93 -4.39 4.03
N VAL A 92 28.87 -3.91 3.17
CA VAL A 92 30.32 -4.21 3.30
C VAL A 92 31.23 -3.05 2.84
N GLN A 93 31.61 -2.20 3.81
CA GLN A 93 32.98 -1.70 4.19
C GLN A 93 33.85 -0.75 3.32
N PRO A 94 34.73 0.08 3.97
CA PRO A 94 35.45 1.20 3.37
C PRO A 94 36.79 0.77 2.74
N LEU A 95 37.29 1.61 1.81
CA LEU A 95 38.56 1.38 1.11
C LEU A 95 39.74 1.89 1.95
N VAL A 96 40.68 0.99 2.26
CA VAL A 96 42.06 1.33 2.70
C VAL A 96 42.91 1.74 1.51
#